data_AF-A0A2E0HZD4-F1
#
_entry.id   AF-A0A2E0HZD4-F1
#
_cell.length_a   1.000
_cell.length_b   1.000
_cell.length_c   1.000
_cell.angle_alpha   90.00
_cell.angle_beta   90.00
_cell.angle_gamma   90.00
#
_symmetry.space_group_name_H-M   'P 1'
#
loop_
_entity.id
_entity.type
_entity.pdbx_description
1 polymer ?
#
loop_
_entity_poly.entity_id
_entity_poly.type
_entity_poly.pdbx_seq_one_letter_code
_entity_poly.pdbx_strand_id
1 'polypeptide(L)' 'MAKFSGEVTFKVTFKDLGVPVGFGMTNAIIFHECATQVGLNTPWSRVEKIYKKDKRFKVEIIDKKINF' A
#
# COMPACT_ATOMS: atom_id res chain seq x y z
N MET A 1 2.46 13.95 24.46
CA MET A 1 2.30 13.30 23.13
C MET A 1 0.85 12.88 23.02
N ALA A 2 0.14 13.33 22.00
CA ALA A 2 -1.25 12.91 21.78
C ALA A 2 -1.27 11.41 21.41
N LYS A 3 -2.28 10.68 21.90
CA LYS A 3 -2.50 9.27 21.58
C LYS A 3 -3.76 9.18 20.74
N PHE A 4 -3.62 8.62 19.55
CA PHE A 4 -4.73 8.42 18.62
C PHE A 4 -4.97 6.93 18.44
N SER A 5 -6.23 6.54 18.27
CA SER A 5 -6.62 5.18 17.89
C SER A 5 -7.55 5.26 16.69
N GLY A 6 -7.56 4.22 15.87
CA GLY A 6 -8.39 4.23 14.68
C GLY A 6 -8.06 3.12 13.71
N GLU A 7 -8.84 3.10 12.65
CA GLU A 7 -8.75 2.17 11.53
C GLU A 7 -8.74 2.97 10.22
N VAL A 8 -7.89 2.55 9.30
CA VAL A 8 -7.84 3.10 7.94
C VAL A 8 -7.81 1.93 6.98
N THR A 9 -8.76 1.89 6.05
CA THR A 9 -8.85 0.84 5.03
C THR A 9 -8.39 1.40 3.70
N PHE A 10 -7.31 0.81 3.18
CA PHE A 10 -6.80 1.09 1.84
C PHE A 10 -7.32 0.05 0.85
N LYS A 11 -7.92 0.52 -0.24
CA LYS A 11 -8.17 -0.29 -1.43
C LYS A 11 -7.00 -0.13 -2.37
N VAL A 12 -6.31 -1.23 -2.64
CA VAL A 12 -5.22 -1.28 -3.62
C VAL A 12 -5.72 -2.08 -4.82
N THR A 13 -5.70 -1.46 -5.99
CA THR A 13 -6.00 -2.11 -7.27
C THR A 13 -4.72 -2.14 -8.07
N PHE A 14 -4.39 -3.28 -8.69
CA PHE A 14 -3.22 -3.40 -9.55
C PHE A 14 -3.59 -4.03 -10.89
N LYS A 15 -2.79 -3.75 -11.92
CA LYS A 15 -2.90 -4.36 -13.25
C LYS A 15 -1.54 -4.81 -13.76
N ASP A 16 -1.52 -5.88 -14.55
CA ASP A 16 -0.31 -6.37 -15.24
C ASP A 16 0.90 -6.57 -14.30
N LEU A 17 0.65 -7.11 -13.09
CA LEU A 17 1.68 -7.41 -12.11
C LEU A 17 2.31 -8.77 -12.44
N GLY A 18 3.55 -8.76 -12.93
CA GLY A 18 4.30 -9.97 -13.22
C GLY A 18 4.82 -10.62 -11.93
N VAL A 19 4.07 -11.57 -11.38
CA VAL A 19 4.46 -12.33 -10.19
C VAL A 19 4.67 -13.80 -10.57
N PRO A 20 5.80 -14.43 -10.19
CA PRO A 20 5.98 -15.85 -10.39
C PRO A 20 4.92 -16.66 -9.62
N VAL A 21 4.35 -17.65 -10.29
CA VAL A 21 3.34 -18.56 -9.72
C VAL A 21 4.00 -19.79 -9.09
N GLY A 22 3.66 -20.11 -7.84
CA GLY A 22 4.10 -21.33 -7.16
C GLY A 22 4.58 -21.14 -5.71
N PHE A 23 4.71 -22.26 -4.99
CA PHE A 23 5.30 -22.35 -3.64
C PHE A 23 4.70 -21.42 -2.56
N GLY A 24 3.47 -20.92 -2.73
CA GLY A 24 2.82 -20.02 -1.76
C GLY A 24 3.42 -18.60 -1.71
N MET A 25 4.46 -18.31 -2.50
CA MET A 25 5.13 -17.01 -2.51
C MET A 25 4.36 -15.95 -3.30
N THR A 26 3.49 -16.34 -4.23
CA THR A 26 2.73 -15.42 -5.08
C THR A 26 1.90 -14.43 -4.27
N ASN A 27 1.15 -14.90 -3.27
CA ASN A 27 0.34 -14.03 -2.41
C ASN A 27 1.22 -13.11 -1.56
N ALA A 28 2.34 -13.63 -1.03
CA ALA A 28 3.27 -12.84 -0.23
C ALA A 28 3.86 -11.67 -1.03
N ILE A 29 4.25 -11.91 -2.30
CA ILE A 29 4.73 -10.86 -3.20
C ILE A 29 3.65 -9.83 -3.48
N ILE A 30 2.42 -10.26 -3.80
CA ILE A 30 1.29 -9.35 -4.05
C ILE A 30 1.02 -8.47 -2.83
N PHE A 31 1.00 -9.05 -1.62
CA PHE A 31 0.75 -8.30 -0.39
C PHE A 31 1.88 -7.31 -0.08
N HIS A 32 3.13 -7.73 -0.28
CA HIS A 32 4.30 -6.87 -0.11
C HIS A 32 4.26 -5.65 -1.04
N GLU A 33 4.00 -5.88 -2.33
CA GLU A 33 3.88 -4.81 -3.33
C GLU A 33 2.72 -3.85 -2.99
N CYS A 34 1.55 -4.39 -2.63
CA CYS A 34 0.41 -3.56 -2.26
C CYS A 34 0.69 -2.69 -1.03
N ALA A 35 1.28 -3.25 0.03
CA ALA A 35 1.65 -2.52 1.24
C ALA A 35 2.70 -1.44 0.96
N THR A 36 3.68 -1.75 0.10
CA THR A 36 4.71 -0.78 -0.32
C THR A 36 4.08 0.40 -1.04
N GLN A 37 3.18 0.14 -2.01
CA GLN A 37 2.51 1.22 -2.76
C GLN A 37 1.60 2.07 -1.88
N VAL A 38 0.99 1.49 -0.83
CA VAL A 38 0.28 2.27 0.20
C VAL A 38 1.24 3.23 0.90
N GLY A 39 2.38 2.73 1.37
CA GLY A 39 3.40 3.54 2.03
C GLY A 39 3.95 4.67 1.16
N LEU A 40 4.18 4.41 -0.14
CA LEU A 40 4.66 5.41 -1.11
C LEU A 40 3.61 6.48 -1.44
N ASN A 41 2.33 6.21 -1.25
CA ASN A 41 1.26 7.19 -1.47
C ASN A 41 0.98 8.09 -0.27
N THR A 42 1.72 7.93 0.84
CA THR A 42 1.59 8.82 2.01
C THR A 42 2.50 10.04 1.91
N PRO A 43 2.02 11.23 2.32
CA PRO A 43 2.83 12.47 2.30
C PRO A 43 4.02 12.46 3.28
N TRP A 44 4.11 11.44 4.14
CA TRP A 44 5.22 11.24 5.07
C TRP A 44 6.38 10.44 4.47
N SER A 45 6.16 9.76 3.35
CA SER A 45 7.18 8.92 2.73
C SER A 45 8.26 9.78 2.08
N ARG A 46 9.35 10.05 2.81
CA ARG A 46 10.66 10.44 2.24
C ARG A 46 11.16 9.46 1.16
N VAL A 47 10.50 8.30 1.08
CA VAL A 47 10.69 7.19 0.16
C VAL A 47 10.31 7.55 -1.29
N GLU A 48 9.46 8.56 -1.54
CA GLU A 48 9.15 9.02 -2.91
C GLU A 48 10.40 9.41 -3.72
N LYS A 49 11.50 9.81 -3.04
CA LYS A 49 12.78 10.13 -3.70
C LYS A 49 13.54 8.91 -4.23
N ILE A 50 13.28 7.72 -3.69
CA ILE A 50 14.03 6.49 -4.00
C ILE A 50 13.16 5.51 -4.80
N TYR A 51 11.87 5.42 -4.47
CA TYR A 51 10.91 4.54 -5.12
C TYR A 51 9.77 5.35 -5.73
N LYS A 52 9.59 5.25 -7.05
CA LYS A 52 8.49 5.91 -7.77
C LYS A 52 7.21 5.13 -7.58
N LYS A 53 6.08 5.85 -7.48
CA LYS A 53 4.74 5.27 -7.56
C LYS A 53 4.61 4.48 -8.85
N ASP A 54 4.30 3.19 -8.77
CA ASP A 54 4.09 2.39 -9.95
C ASP A 54 2.68 2.68 -10.50
N LYS A 55 2.60 3.11 -11.75
CA LYS A 55 1.33 3.43 -12.44
C LYS A 55 0.39 2.23 -12.58
N ARG A 56 0.92 1.02 -12.40
CA ARG A 56 0.13 -0.21 -12.35
C ARG A 56 -0.72 -0.32 -11.09
N PHE A 57 -0.37 0.41 -10.02
CA PHE A 57 -1.07 0.40 -8.76
C PHE A 57 -1.88 1.68 -8.57
N LYS A 58 -3.13 1.51 -8.15
CA LYS A 58 -4.02 2.58 -7.70
C LYS A 58 -4.33 2.34 -6.23
N VAL A 59 -3.99 3.30 -5.39
CA VAL A 59 -4.26 3.26 -3.94
C VAL A 59 -5.32 4.29 -3.60
N GLU A 60 -6.37 3.84 -2.93
CA GLU A 60 -7.51 4.68 -2.52
C GLU A 60 -7.81 4.41 -1.04
N ILE A 61 -8.07 5.45 -0.25
CA ILE A 61 -8.60 5.30 1.11
C ILE A 61 -10.11 5.19 0.98
N ILE A 62 -10.68 4.05 1.37
CA ILE A 62 -12.12 3.80 1.24
C ILE A 62 -12.87 3.91 2.56
N ASP A 63 -12.18 3.76 3.69
CA ASP A 63 -12.74 3.99 5.02
C ASP A 63 -11.66 4.56 5.94
N LYS A 64 -12.05 5.50 6.80
CA LYS A 64 -11.15 6.17 7.73
C LYS A 64 -11.90 6.54 9.00
N LYS A 65 -11.61 5.83 10.07
CA LYS A 65 -12.17 6.03 11.41
C LYS A 65 -11.03 6.32 12.37
N ILE A 66 -10.65 7.58 12.52
CA ILE A 66 -9.58 8.01 13.44
C ILE A 66 -10.21 8.82 14.56
N ASN A 67 -9.91 8.41 15.80
CA ASN A 67 -10.27 9.15 17.00
C ASN A 67 -9.09 10.06 17.37
N PHE A 68 -9.32 11.37 17.17
CA PHE A 68 -8.38 12.43 17.51
C PHE A 68 -8.57 12.92 18.95
#